data_AF-A0AAN9BS71-F1
#
_entry.id   AF-A0AAN9BS71-F1
#
_cell.length_a   1.000
_cell.length_b   1.000
_cell.length_c   1.000
_cell.angle_alpha   90.00
_cell.angle_beta   90.00
_cell.angle_gamma   90.00
#
_symmetry.space_group_name_H-M   'P 1'
#
loop_
_entity.id
_entity.type
_entity.pdbx_description
1 polymer ?
#
loop_
_entity_poly.entity_id
_entity_poly.type
_entity_poly.pdbx_seq_one_letter_code
_entity_poly.pdbx_strand_id
1 'polypeptide(L)'
;MATAAKKAKVDSTTPSTKVCPYGVACYRKNPAHFAEFSHPKDGASTSKLDASLDSAAASVGSSAFPPCMYGAKCYRKNLLHFAEYSHPTAGPTSDPTDSDGGDTDVYDSDDDKETKKDKNDILNRGMSLVKSFSQMTEQERKELIQKAFEVKQKLQEELAATKKKMEQKDKELNRLQEEVNKGILLVEGEEEAMKGDKTVYFPLVPERDYKEGSADQIHFRLAESQFYRLISGAGLSTFRVTKVEYVVTPDHVKRFKTAKEKLHKERGEDMACSVLAFHGTDEKNITLICEKGFKVPGESGFHHKTDTGWYGAGVYFSEYPSYSMSYISGSTKLLLCQVLPGKVYNCPGLIHGAKLQKGYDSHMSPCKKELIIFNSHHILPCYVVHYTSASSEFKYKKFTRETKRKYAKAFETSSEELKKKRTKAFKAPKSNVLNGLTVKYIGPKSEETEFYKLVMKHMGTKAANYNTNNLIVAHKARNEKNKVVQSAMEQDVPVVTEEYLFDCILQKKQLEQEPYLHELYGS
;
A
#
# COMPACT_ATOMS: atom_id res chain seq x y z
N MET A 1 6.99 48.01 2.65
CA MET A 1 6.60 48.70 1.40
C MET A 1 6.71 47.72 0.25
N ALA A 2 5.83 47.82 -0.76
CA ALA A 2 5.91 47.14 -2.07
C ALA A 2 5.90 45.58 -2.06
N THR A 3 5.24 44.86 -2.98
CA THR A 3 4.36 45.27 -4.11
C THR A 3 3.30 44.20 -4.36
N ALA A 4 2.17 44.59 -4.95
CA ALA A 4 1.04 43.71 -5.22
C ALA A 4 1.11 43.04 -6.60
N ALA A 5 0.64 41.78 -6.68
CA ALA A 5 0.27 41.13 -7.94
C ALA A 5 -1.25 41.02 -8.05
N LYS A 6 -1.85 41.70 -9.04
CA LYS A 6 -3.30 41.64 -9.30
C LYS A 6 -3.69 40.22 -9.75
N LYS A 7 -4.65 39.58 -9.07
CA LYS A 7 -5.41 38.46 -9.65
C LYS A 7 -6.64 39.00 -10.38
N ALA A 8 -6.84 38.53 -11.61
CA ALA A 8 -8.01 38.88 -12.41
C ALA A 8 -9.30 38.34 -11.77
N LYS A 9 -10.38 39.10 -11.92
CA LYS A 9 -11.73 38.72 -11.49
C LYS A 9 -12.38 37.92 -12.63
N VAL A 10 -12.78 36.68 -12.36
CA VAL A 10 -13.67 35.93 -13.25
C VAL A 10 -15.01 35.82 -12.52
N ASP A 11 -16.03 36.51 -13.05
CA ASP A 11 -17.41 36.30 -12.64
C ASP A 11 -17.91 35.01 -13.32
N SER A 12 -18.37 34.05 -12.51
CA SER A 12 -19.05 32.85 -12.99
C SER A 12 -20.33 32.64 -12.17
N THR A 13 -21.37 33.38 -12.53
CA THR A 13 -22.66 33.33 -11.86
C THR A 13 -23.44 32.08 -12.30
N THR A 14 -23.21 30.95 -11.62
CA THR A 14 -24.06 29.76 -11.75
C THR A 14 -24.45 29.31 -10.34
N PRO A 15 -25.74 29.32 -9.95
CA PRO A 15 -26.12 29.02 -8.57
C PRO A 15 -26.08 27.52 -8.30
N SER A 16 -25.21 27.07 -7.38
CA SER A 16 -25.28 25.71 -6.86
C SER A 16 -26.62 25.45 -6.15
N THR A 17 -27.19 24.28 -6.41
CA THR A 17 -28.43 23.79 -5.78
C THR A 17 -28.26 23.35 -4.32
N LYS A 18 -27.04 23.33 -3.78
CA LYS A 18 -26.76 22.95 -2.38
C LYS A 18 -26.44 24.18 -1.53
N VAL A 19 -27.35 24.57 -0.64
CA VAL A 19 -27.08 25.65 0.32
C VAL A 19 -26.04 25.20 1.35
N CYS A 20 -25.05 26.04 1.64
CA CYS A 20 -24.05 25.77 2.66
C CYS A 20 -24.69 25.74 4.06
N PRO A 21 -24.43 24.73 4.91
CA PRO A 21 -25.01 24.65 6.26
C PRO A 21 -24.56 25.79 7.19
N TYR A 22 -23.48 26.51 6.85
CA TYR A 22 -22.99 27.67 7.60
C TYR A 22 -23.47 29.02 7.03
N GLY A 23 -24.19 29.01 5.89
CA GLY A 23 -24.74 30.20 5.25
C GLY A 23 -23.74 31.35 5.14
N VAL A 24 -24.21 32.59 5.29
CA VAL A 24 -23.38 33.80 5.23
C VAL A 24 -22.22 33.86 6.25
N ALA A 25 -22.17 32.94 7.22
CA ALA A 25 -21.10 32.80 8.21
C ALA A 25 -20.02 31.75 7.84
N CYS A 26 -20.06 31.17 6.64
CA CYS A 26 -19.04 30.19 6.21
C CYS A 26 -17.64 30.82 6.11
N TYR A 27 -16.67 30.25 6.83
CA TYR A 27 -15.28 30.73 6.86
C TYR A 27 -14.40 30.23 5.70
N ARG A 28 -14.90 29.29 4.87
CA ARG A 28 -14.13 28.68 3.76
C ARG A 28 -14.02 29.64 2.58
N LYS A 29 -12.79 29.93 2.13
CA LYS A 29 -12.48 30.88 1.04
C LYS A 29 -11.99 30.22 -0.26
N ASN A 30 -12.13 28.91 -0.41
CA ASN A 30 -11.70 28.16 -1.60
C ASN A 30 -12.69 28.36 -2.76
N PRO A 31 -12.28 28.77 -3.98
CA PRO A 31 -13.16 28.86 -5.14
C PRO A 31 -14.03 27.63 -5.40
N ALA A 32 -13.49 26.40 -5.25
CA ALA A 32 -14.26 25.17 -5.44
C ALA A 32 -15.47 25.06 -4.50
N HIS A 33 -15.36 25.61 -3.27
CA HIS A 33 -16.46 25.59 -2.31
C HIS A 33 -17.64 26.48 -2.73
N PHE A 34 -17.38 27.62 -3.40
CA PHE A 34 -18.44 28.50 -3.89
C PHE A 34 -19.07 28.02 -5.20
N ALA A 35 -18.36 27.20 -5.98
CA ALA A 35 -18.94 26.46 -7.10
C ALA A 35 -19.87 25.33 -6.62
N GLU A 36 -19.51 24.65 -5.52
CA GLU A 36 -20.30 23.54 -4.97
C GLU A 36 -21.42 23.98 -4.00
N PHE A 37 -21.33 25.14 -3.34
CA PHE A 37 -22.29 25.55 -2.31
C PHE A 37 -22.76 27.00 -2.46
N SER A 38 -24.08 27.17 -2.51
CA SER A 38 -24.73 28.47 -2.53
C SER A 38 -24.88 29.06 -1.13
N HIS A 39 -24.86 30.39 -1.06
CA HIS A 39 -24.97 31.17 0.16
C HIS A 39 -26.03 32.27 -0.05
N PRO A 40 -27.32 31.91 -0.16
CA PRO A 40 -28.38 32.89 -0.43
C PRO A 40 -28.43 33.93 0.70
N LYS A 41 -28.46 35.20 0.33
CA LYS A 41 -28.99 36.24 1.22
C LYS A 41 -30.49 36.28 1.01
N ASP A 42 -31.20 36.07 2.12
CA ASP A 42 -32.64 36.21 2.28
C ASP A 42 -33.47 35.12 1.55
N GLY A 43 -34.64 34.77 2.08
CA GLY A 43 -35.38 33.57 1.68
C GLY A 43 -36.90 33.74 1.63
N ALA A 44 -37.56 32.89 0.83
CA ALA A 44 -39.02 32.74 0.76
C ALA A 44 -39.42 31.34 0.24
N SER A 45 -40.68 30.95 0.40
CA SER A 45 -41.17 29.55 0.38
C SER A 45 -42.11 29.19 -0.79
N THR A 46 -42.28 27.88 -1.06
CA THR A 46 -43.54 27.17 -1.52
C THR A 46 -44.16 27.55 -2.90
N SER A 47 -44.92 26.72 -3.65
CA SER A 47 -45.36 25.30 -3.55
C SER A 47 -46.14 24.83 -4.83
N LYS A 48 -46.12 23.51 -5.13
CA LYS A 48 -47.15 22.63 -5.78
C LYS A 48 -48.03 23.11 -6.97
N LEU A 49 -48.22 22.22 -7.98
CA LEU A 49 -49.51 21.53 -8.29
C LEU A 49 -49.37 20.42 -9.38
N ASP A 50 -50.49 19.78 -9.78
CA ASP A 50 -50.60 18.33 -10.12
C ASP A 50 -51.21 18.00 -11.52
N ALA A 51 -51.45 16.71 -11.80
CA ALA A 51 -51.95 15.97 -12.98
C ALA A 51 -53.14 16.58 -13.82
N SER A 52 -53.56 16.08 -15.00
CA SER A 52 -53.69 14.68 -15.48
C SER A 52 -53.94 14.53 -17.01
N LEU A 53 -53.93 13.29 -17.54
CA LEU A 53 -54.28 12.90 -18.93
C LEU A 53 -55.70 12.30 -19.03
N ASP A 54 -56.28 12.31 -20.24
CA ASP A 54 -56.99 11.18 -20.91
C ASP A 54 -57.61 11.66 -22.25
N SER A 55 -57.97 10.89 -23.28
CA SER A 55 -57.62 9.57 -23.82
C SER A 55 -58.42 9.32 -25.13
N ALA A 56 -57.81 8.62 -26.11
CA ALA A 56 -58.45 7.74 -27.14
C ALA A 56 -59.41 8.34 -28.23
N ALA A 57 -59.72 7.74 -29.40
CA ALA A 57 -59.29 6.50 -30.09
C ALA A 57 -59.55 6.54 -31.64
N ALA A 58 -58.86 5.66 -32.42
CA ALA A 58 -59.22 5.10 -33.77
C ALA A 58 -59.40 6.07 -34.99
N SER A 59 -59.30 5.67 -36.28
CA SER A 59 -59.16 4.36 -36.97
C SER A 59 -58.53 4.46 -38.39
N VAL A 60 -57.70 3.46 -38.81
CA VAL A 60 -57.49 2.85 -40.18
C VAL A 60 -57.36 3.78 -41.41
N GLY A 61 -56.39 3.67 -42.35
CA GLY A 61 -55.30 2.71 -42.70
C GLY A 61 -54.59 3.23 -43.99
N SER A 62 -53.75 2.55 -44.79
CA SER A 62 -53.04 1.25 -44.74
C SER A 62 -51.93 1.23 -45.82
N SER A 63 -50.71 0.69 -45.60
CA SER A 63 -49.70 0.47 -46.68
C SER A 63 -48.58 -0.55 -46.36
N ALA A 64 -48.42 -1.56 -47.23
CA ALA A 64 -47.25 -2.41 -47.56
C ALA A 64 -46.30 -3.05 -46.49
N PHE A 65 -46.25 -2.59 -45.24
CA PHE A 65 -45.45 -3.16 -44.16
C PHE A 65 -46.37 -3.50 -42.97
N PRO A 66 -46.01 -4.47 -42.09
CA PRO A 66 -46.78 -4.74 -40.88
C PRO A 66 -47.00 -3.42 -40.11
N PRO A 67 -48.25 -3.10 -39.73
CA PRO A 67 -48.53 -1.85 -39.05
C PRO A 67 -47.80 -1.81 -37.72
N CYS A 68 -47.19 -0.67 -37.40
CA CYS A 68 -46.61 -0.47 -36.08
C CYS A 68 -47.70 -0.63 -35.02
N MET A 69 -47.42 -1.40 -33.95
CA MET A 69 -48.37 -1.62 -32.84
C MET A 69 -48.80 -0.32 -32.13
N TYR A 70 -48.04 0.77 -32.30
CA TYR A 70 -48.35 2.11 -31.77
C TYR A 70 -48.99 3.05 -32.81
N GLY A 71 -49.14 2.59 -34.07
CA GLY A 71 -49.71 3.37 -35.18
C GLY A 71 -49.08 4.75 -35.35
N ALA A 72 -49.88 5.73 -35.77
CA ALA A 72 -49.46 7.12 -35.93
C ALA A 72 -48.97 7.82 -34.63
N LYS A 73 -49.05 7.16 -33.46
CA LYS A 73 -48.55 7.65 -32.16
C LYS A 73 -47.25 6.96 -31.72
N CYS A 74 -46.52 6.33 -32.64
CA CYS A 74 -45.25 5.68 -32.31
C CYS A 74 -44.20 6.69 -31.80
N TYR A 75 -43.69 6.44 -30.59
CA TYR A 75 -42.68 7.27 -29.93
C TYR A 75 -41.23 6.94 -30.37
N ARG A 76 -41.02 5.89 -31.18
CA ARG A 76 -39.70 5.49 -31.66
C ARG A 76 -39.26 6.41 -32.80
N LYS A 77 -38.36 7.35 -32.52
CA LYS A 77 -37.83 8.33 -33.49
C LYS A 77 -36.71 7.80 -34.42
N ASN A 78 -36.43 6.49 -34.41
CA ASN A 78 -35.31 5.90 -35.15
C ASN A 78 -35.72 5.58 -36.61
N LEU A 79 -34.97 6.08 -37.60
CA LEU A 79 -35.20 5.86 -39.03
C LEU A 79 -35.32 4.37 -39.41
N LEU A 80 -34.58 3.48 -38.75
CA LEU A 80 -34.64 2.04 -39.01
C LEU A 80 -36.03 1.45 -38.69
N HIS A 81 -36.71 1.98 -37.68
CA HIS A 81 -38.06 1.54 -37.32
C HIS A 81 -39.10 1.95 -38.38
N PHE A 82 -38.93 3.13 -39.00
CA PHE A 82 -39.81 3.59 -40.09
C PHE A 82 -39.54 2.89 -41.43
N ALA A 83 -38.40 2.20 -41.57
CA ALA A 83 -38.10 1.35 -42.73
C ALA A 83 -38.73 -0.06 -42.63
N GLU A 84 -39.16 -0.48 -41.43
CA GLU A 84 -39.68 -1.84 -41.16
C GLU A 84 -41.19 -1.89 -40.89
N TYR A 85 -41.83 -0.79 -40.47
CA TYR A 85 -43.24 -0.77 -39.99
C TYR A 85 -44.07 0.39 -40.56
N SER A 86 -45.31 0.10 -40.96
CA SER A 86 -46.22 1.09 -41.57
C SER A 86 -46.95 1.97 -40.55
N HIS A 87 -47.19 3.22 -40.93
CA HIS A 87 -47.81 4.28 -40.11
C HIS A 87 -48.78 5.13 -40.98
N PRO A 88 -50.02 4.70 -41.24
CA PRO A 88 -50.95 5.42 -42.12
C PRO A 88 -51.62 6.63 -41.47
N THR A 89 -51.87 7.70 -42.24
CA THR A 89 -52.29 9.03 -41.73
C THR A 89 -53.44 9.68 -42.52
N ALA A 90 -54.28 8.91 -43.21
CA ALA A 90 -55.31 9.48 -44.10
C ALA A 90 -56.55 10.01 -43.34
N GLY A 91 -56.75 11.34 -43.37
CA GLY A 91 -57.94 12.06 -42.89
C GLY A 91 -57.98 13.48 -43.47
N PRO A 92 -59.16 14.11 -43.63
CA PRO A 92 -59.31 15.32 -44.45
C PRO A 92 -58.80 16.61 -43.78
N THR A 93 -58.46 17.59 -44.63
CA THR A 93 -57.83 18.87 -44.32
C THR A 93 -58.75 19.91 -43.66
N SER A 94 -58.25 20.60 -42.64
CA SER A 94 -58.69 21.95 -42.26
C SER A 94 -57.53 22.74 -41.65
N ASP A 95 -56.95 23.66 -42.43
CA ASP A 95 -56.05 24.73 -41.96
C ASP A 95 -56.88 25.90 -41.36
N PRO A 96 -56.25 26.95 -40.79
CA PRO A 96 -55.28 26.91 -39.70
C PRO A 96 -55.65 27.90 -38.57
N THR A 97 -55.13 27.70 -37.35
CA THR A 97 -55.07 28.76 -36.33
C THR A 97 -53.74 28.72 -35.61
N ASP A 98 -52.98 29.81 -35.70
CA ASP A 98 -51.71 29.97 -34.98
C ASP A 98 -51.91 29.99 -33.46
N SER A 99 -51.13 29.19 -32.74
CA SER A 99 -50.69 29.54 -31.39
C SER A 99 -49.31 28.96 -31.15
N ASP A 100 -48.38 29.86 -30.87
CA ASP A 100 -47.01 29.66 -30.45
C ASP A 100 -46.91 28.89 -29.11
N GLY A 101 -45.74 28.29 -28.86
CA GLY A 101 -45.33 27.79 -27.53
C GLY A 101 -44.86 26.33 -27.48
N GLY A 102 -43.60 26.10 -27.06
CA GLY A 102 -43.17 24.80 -26.53
C GLY A 102 -41.82 24.26 -26.98
N ASP A 103 -40.83 25.13 -27.29
CA ASP A 103 -39.46 24.65 -27.48
C ASP A 103 -38.88 24.11 -26.16
N THR A 104 -38.13 23.01 -26.21
CA THR A 104 -37.40 22.48 -25.05
C THR A 104 -36.00 22.10 -25.48
N ASP A 105 -35.08 23.04 -25.28
CA ASP A 105 -33.68 22.91 -25.61
C ASP A 105 -33.08 21.65 -24.97
N VAL A 106 -32.62 20.73 -25.81
CA VAL A 106 -31.63 19.74 -25.40
C VAL A 106 -30.27 20.42 -25.54
N TYR A 107 -29.63 20.66 -24.40
CA TYR A 107 -28.30 21.26 -24.29
C TYR A 107 -27.32 20.73 -25.34
N ASP A 108 -27.02 21.56 -26.34
CA ASP A 108 -25.80 21.42 -27.13
C ASP A 108 -24.63 21.94 -26.28
N SER A 109 -23.48 21.27 -26.39
CA SER A 109 -22.26 21.65 -25.66
C SER A 109 -21.17 21.93 -26.68
N ASP A 110 -21.08 23.21 -27.06
CA ASP A 110 -20.14 23.69 -28.07
C ASP A 110 -18.69 23.26 -27.80
N ASP A 111 -18.07 22.59 -28.77
CA ASP A 111 -16.63 22.67 -29.03
C ASP A 111 -16.42 22.84 -30.54
N ASP A 112 -16.94 23.96 -31.04
CA ASP A 112 -17.08 24.28 -32.45
C ASP A 112 -15.70 24.69 -33.04
N LYS A 113 -14.97 23.72 -33.60
CA LYS A 113 -13.90 24.02 -34.55
C LYS A 113 -14.51 24.40 -35.89
N GLU A 114 -14.42 25.69 -36.23
CA GLU A 114 -14.87 26.26 -37.50
C GLU A 114 -14.55 25.35 -38.71
N THR A 115 -15.58 24.68 -39.21
CA THR A 115 -15.60 24.12 -40.56
C THR A 115 -16.79 24.71 -41.29
N LYS A 116 -16.58 25.10 -42.55
CA LYS A 116 -17.52 25.92 -43.31
C LYS A 116 -18.87 25.21 -43.47
N LYS A 117 -19.90 25.66 -42.74
CA LYS A 117 -21.28 25.14 -42.85
C LYS A 117 -21.78 25.30 -44.29
N ASP A 118 -22.00 24.17 -44.94
CA ASP A 118 -22.55 24.12 -46.29
C ASP A 118 -24.06 24.43 -46.24
N LYS A 119 -24.56 25.28 -47.14
CA LYS A 119 -25.90 25.90 -47.02
C LYS A 119 -27.06 25.00 -47.46
N ASN A 120 -26.78 23.72 -47.74
CA ASN A 120 -27.75 22.73 -48.22
C ASN A 120 -28.15 21.67 -47.16
N ASP A 121 -27.76 21.83 -45.90
CA ASP A 121 -28.10 20.84 -44.87
C ASP A 121 -29.57 20.94 -44.41
N ILE A 122 -30.39 20.02 -44.90
CA ILE A 122 -31.84 19.90 -44.67
C ILE A 122 -32.20 19.73 -43.18
N LEU A 123 -31.25 19.30 -42.34
CA LEU A 123 -31.49 19.03 -40.92
C LEU A 123 -31.66 20.29 -40.06
N ASN A 124 -31.17 21.46 -40.51
CA ASN A 124 -31.19 22.71 -39.73
C ASN A 124 -32.50 23.54 -39.83
N ARG A 125 -33.59 22.96 -40.32
CA ARG A 125 -34.80 23.72 -40.71
C ARG A 125 -35.91 23.79 -39.65
N GLY A 126 -35.64 23.44 -38.39
CA GLY A 126 -36.59 23.52 -37.26
C GLY A 126 -37.82 22.61 -37.35
N MET A 127 -37.94 21.78 -38.39
CA MET A 127 -39.04 20.85 -38.58
C MET A 127 -38.71 19.48 -37.99
N SER A 128 -39.69 18.88 -37.29
CA SER A 128 -39.64 17.47 -36.88
C SER A 128 -39.19 16.59 -38.05
N LEU A 129 -38.20 15.73 -37.80
CA LEU A 129 -37.60 14.84 -38.80
C LEU A 129 -38.68 14.07 -39.60
N VAL A 130 -39.77 13.67 -38.93
CA VAL A 130 -40.93 12.98 -39.51
C VAL A 130 -41.67 13.85 -40.53
N LYS A 131 -41.85 15.15 -40.25
CA LYS A 131 -42.57 16.10 -41.13
C LYS A 131 -41.75 16.39 -42.38
N SER A 132 -40.44 16.58 -42.24
CA SER A 132 -39.50 16.74 -43.37
C SER A 132 -39.43 15.48 -44.22
N PHE A 133 -39.20 14.31 -43.60
CA PHE A 133 -39.10 13.03 -44.29
C PHE A 133 -40.41 12.66 -45.01
N SER A 134 -41.57 13.02 -44.46
CA SER A 134 -42.87 12.78 -45.10
C SER A 134 -43.20 13.72 -46.26
N GLN A 135 -42.47 14.84 -46.42
CA GLN A 135 -42.62 15.77 -47.55
C GLN A 135 -41.61 15.52 -48.69
N MET A 136 -40.52 14.79 -48.42
CA MET A 136 -39.54 14.36 -49.42
C MET A 136 -40.14 13.32 -50.39
N THR A 137 -39.70 13.35 -51.64
CA THR A 137 -40.02 12.33 -52.66
C THR A 137 -39.42 10.97 -52.29
N GLU A 138 -39.91 9.87 -52.90
CA GLU A 138 -39.31 8.54 -52.67
C GLU A 138 -37.80 8.49 -53.00
N GLN A 139 -37.38 9.23 -54.02
CA GLN A 139 -35.99 9.31 -54.46
C GLN A 139 -35.11 9.89 -53.35
N GLU A 140 -35.48 11.06 -52.82
CA GLU A 140 -34.75 11.76 -51.76
C GLU A 140 -34.75 10.97 -50.44
N ARG A 141 -35.84 10.25 -50.11
CA ARG A 141 -35.88 9.35 -48.94
C ARG A 141 -34.90 8.18 -49.09
N LYS A 142 -34.83 7.56 -50.27
CA LYS A 142 -33.89 6.46 -50.56
C LYS A 142 -32.44 6.96 -50.46
N GLU A 143 -32.13 8.14 -50.98
CA GLU A 143 -30.81 8.76 -50.86
C GLU A 143 -30.44 9.11 -49.40
N LEU A 144 -31.39 9.61 -48.60
CA LEU A 144 -31.13 9.91 -47.18
C LEU A 144 -30.87 8.63 -46.38
N ILE A 145 -31.63 7.56 -46.62
CA ILE A 145 -31.42 6.25 -45.97
C ILE A 145 -30.05 5.68 -46.38
N GLN A 146 -29.69 5.76 -47.67
CA GLN A 146 -28.39 5.31 -48.17
C GLN A 146 -27.23 6.03 -47.49
N LYS A 147 -27.27 7.38 -47.45
CA LYS A 147 -26.28 8.20 -46.73
C LYS A 147 -26.21 7.85 -45.24
N ALA A 148 -27.35 7.64 -44.57
CA ALA A 148 -27.39 7.25 -43.17
C ALA A 148 -26.77 5.85 -42.92
N PHE A 149 -26.95 4.91 -43.85
CA PHE A 149 -26.35 3.58 -43.77
C PHE A 149 -24.83 3.64 -43.97
N GLU A 150 -24.35 4.42 -44.95
CA GLU A 150 -22.92 4.65 -45.19
C GLU A 150 -22.23 5.34 -44.00
N VAL A 151 -22.87 6.35 -43.42
CA VAL A 151 -22.39 7.03 -42.21
C VAL A 151 -22.34 6.07 -41.01
N LYS A 152 -23.39 5.25 -40.82
CA LYS A 152 -23.41 4.21 -39.77
C LYS A 152 -22.27 3.20 -39.96
N GLN A 153 -22.01 2.77 -41.18
CA GLN A 153 -20.96 1.81 -41.48
C GLN A 153 -19.57 2.40 -41.18
N LYS A 154 -19.29 3.63 -41.63
CA LYS A 154 -18.05 4.36 -41.28
C LYS A 154 -17.88 4.52 -39.76
N LEU A 155 -18.92 4.91 -39.04
CA LEU A 155 -18.91 5.00 -37.58
C LEU A 155 -18.62 3.65 -36.90
N GLN A 156 -19.12 2.54 -37.44
CA GLN A 156 -18.82 1.19 -36.92
C GLN A 156 -17.35 0.81 -37.16
N GLU A 157 -16.78 1.15 -38.32
CA GLU A 157 -15.37 0.93 -38.66
C GLU A 157 -14.44 1.79 -37.78
N GLU A 158 -14.76 3.07 -37.59
CA GLU A 158 -14.03 3.99 -36.70
C GLU A 158 -14.08 3.55 -35.23
N LEU A 159 -15.26 3.09 -34.76
CA LEU A 159 -15.43 2.59 -33.40
C LEU A 159 -14.64 1.28 -33.19
N ALA A 160 -14.59 0.39 -34.19
CA ALA A 160 -13.76 -0.81 -34.15
C ALA A 160 -12.25 -0.47 -34.14
N ALA A 161 -11.82 0.47 -34.99
CA ALA A 161 -10.44 0.95 -35.02
C ALA A 161 -10.03 1.63 -33.70
N THR A 162 -10.93 2.40 -33.10
CA THR A 162 -10.73 3.07 -31.81
C THR A 162 -10.63 2.08 -30.66
N LYS A 163 -11.52 1.07 -30.59
CA LYS A 163 -11.41 -0.03 -29.62
C LYS A 163 -10.08 -0.77 -29.72
N LYS A 164 -9.60 -1.05 -30.94
CA LYS A 164 -8.30 -1.71 -31.16
C LYS A 164 -7.12 -0.84 -30.69
N LYS A 165 -7.17 0.48 -30.91
CA LYS A 165 -6.19 1.43 -30.36
C LYS A 165 -6.23 1.50 -28.84
N MET A 166 -7.42 1.48 -28.25
CA MET A 166 -7.61 1.48 -26.79
C MET A 166 -6.99 0.22 -26.17
N GLU A 167 -7.30 -0.97 -26.69
CA GLU A 167 -6.74 -2.24 -26.22
C GLU A 167 -5.20 -2.30 -26.36
N GLN A 168 -4.63 -1.68 -27.41
CA GLN A 168 -3.19 -1.52 -27.55
C GLN A 168 -2.61 -0.57 -26.50
N LYS A 169 -3.27 0.55 -26.23
CA LYS A 169 -2.87 1.51 -25.20
C LYS A 169 -3.01 0.97 -23.79
N ASP A 170 -4.01 0.15 -23.50
CA ASP A 170 -4.15 -0.55 -22.22
C ASP A 170 -3.00 -1.57 -22.01
N LYS A 171 -2.59 -2.28 -23.06
CA LYS A 171 -1.42 -3.18 -23.00
C LYS A 171 -0.11 -2.42 -22.79
N GLU A 172 0.06 -1.28 -23.46
CA GLU A 172 1.20 -0.38 -23.27
C GLU A 172 1.22 0.21 -21.84
N LEU A 173 0.07 0.66 -21.34
CA LEU A 173 -0.09 1.20 -19.99
C LEU A 173 0.21 0.14 -18.92
N ASN A 174 -0.32 -1.08 -19.07
CA ASN A 174 -0.03 -2.20 -18.15
C ASN A 174 1.47 -2.57 -18.17
N ARG A 175 2.11 -2.56 -19.34
CA ARG A 175 3.55 -2.78 -19.45
C ARG A 175 4.36 -1.66 -18.78
N LEU A 176 4.02 -0.40 -19.01
CA LEU A 176 4.67 0.74 -18.38
C LEU A 176 4.46 0.73 -16.86
N GLN A 177 3.27 0.34 -16.39
CA GLN A 177 2.97 0.15 -14.97
C GLN A 177 3.81 -0.98 -14.37
N GLU A 178 4.00 -2.10 -15.09
CA GLU A 178 4.92 -3.16 -14.68
C GLU A 178 6.38 -2.68 -14.63
N GLU A 179 6.85 -1.93 -15.62
CA GLU A 179 8.21 -1.39 -15.66
C GLU A 179 8.45 -0.36 -14.55
N VAL A 180 7.47 0.51 -14.27
CA VAL A 180 7.43 1.42 -13.10
C VAL A 180 7.45 0.64 -11.78
N ASN A 181 6.60 -0.38 -11.64
CA ASN A 181 6.54 -1.20 -10.42
C ASN A 181 7.84 -2.00 -10.21
N LYS A 182 8.56 -2.38 -11.28
CA LYS A 182 9.87 -3.05 -11.20
C LYS A 182 11.02 -2.06 -10.95
N GLY A 183 10.94 -0.82 -11.43
CA GLY A 183 12.03 0.15 -11.37
C GLY A 183 12.00 1.11 -10.18
N ILE A 184 10.83 1.43 -9.63
CA ILE A 184 10.66 2.45 -8.57
C ILE A 184 10.51 1.82 -7.16
N LEU A 185 10.21 0.52 -7.06
CA LEU A 185 9.86 -0.13 -5.79
C LEU A 185 10.90 -1.11 -5.25
N LEU A 186 11.98 -1.38 -5.98
CA LEU A 186 13.03 -2.32 -5.53
C LEU A 186 14.14 -1.61 -4.76
N VAL A 187 14.57 -2.22 -3.65
CA VAL A 187 15.75 -1.80 -2.88
C VAL A 187 17.03 -2.14 -3.66
N GLU A 188 18.09 -1.33 -3.52
CA GLU A 188 19.40 -1.60 -4.15
C GLU A 188 19.94 -2.98 -3.73
N GLY A 189 20.06 -3.91 -4.69
CA GLY A 189 20.46 -5.31 -4.45
C GLY A 189 19.32 -6.32 -4.34
N GLU A 190 18.06 -5.88 -4.39
CA GLU A 190 16.88 -6.77 -4.27
C GLU A 190 16.70 -7.70 -5.48
N GLU A 191 17.00 -7.23 -6.69
CA GLU A 191 16.88 -8.08 -7.88
C GLU A 191 17.93 -9.19 -7.89
N GLU A 192 19.16 -8.89 -7.47
CA GLU A 192 20.24 -9.84 -7.23
C GLU A 192 19.89 -10.83 -6.13
N ALA A 193 19.32 -10.35 -5.02
CA ALA A 193 18.81 -11.21 -3.96
C ALA A 193 17.76 -12.19 -4.51
N MET A 194 16.76 -11.71 -5.25
CA MET A 194 15.70 -12.53 -5.86
C MET A 194 16.19 -13.54 -6.91
N LYS A 195 17.33 -13.27 -7.57
CA LYS A 195 18.01 -14.21 -8.48
C LYS A 195 18.86 -15.25 -7.74
N GLY A 196 19.27 -14.96 -6.50
CA GLY A 196 20.08 -15.84 -5.66
C GLY A 196 19.32 -16.99 -4.99
N ASP A 197 20.03 -17.70 -4.12
CA ASP A 197 19.59 -18.86 -3.34
C ASP A 197 19.50 -18.59 -1.82
N LYS A 198 20.10 -17.49 -1.34
CA LYS A 198 20.22 -17.13 0.08
C LYS A 198 19.24 -16.04 0.49
N THR A 199 18.92 -16.00 1.77
CA THR A 199 18.26 -14.86 2.40
C THR A 199 19.19 -13.65 2.41
N VAL A 200 18.69 -12.51 1.97
CA VAL A 200 19.37 -11.21 2.02
C VAL A 200 18.58 -10.28 2.93
N TYR A 201 19.29 -9.49 3.73
CA TYR A 201 18.74 -8.52 4.67
C TYR A 201 19.15 -7.12 4.23
N PHE A 202 18.17 -6.25 4.02
CA PHE A 202 18.34 -4.84 3.69
C PHE A 202 18.08 -4.01 4.96
N PRO A 203 19.13 -3.48 5.61
CA PRO A 203 18.98 -2.72 6.85
C PRO A 203 18.54 -1.29 6.56
N LEU A 204 17.30 -0.98 6.94
CA LEU A 204 16.65 0.32 6.75
C LEU A 204 16.50 1.05 8.08
N VAL A 205 16.64 2.37 8.07
CA VAL A 205 16.65 3.22 9.26
C VAL A 205 15.84 4.50 9.03
N PRO A 206 15.39 5.18 10.10
CA PRO A 206 14.73 6.47 9.95
C PRO A 206 15.70 7.55 9.45
N GLU A 207 15.36 8.15 8.30
CA GLU A 207 16.10 9.26 7.67
C GLU A 207 15.28 10.56 7.68
N ARG A 208 15.95 11.70 7.84
CA ARG A 208 15.29 13.03 7.88
C ARG A 208 14.84 13.49 6.50
N ASP A 209 15.67 13.27 5.50
CA ASP A 209 15.47 13.82 4.17
C ASP A 209 14.43 12.97 3.42
N TYR A 210 13.42 13.60 2.84
CA TYR A 210 12.46 12.89 2.00
C TYR A 210 13.08 12.61 0.63
N LYS A 211 13.12 11.34 0.25
CA LYS A 211 13.61 10.87 -1.05
C LYS A 211 12.43 10.31 -1.83
N GLU A 212 11.86 11.14 -2.69
CA GLU A 212 10.73 10.75 -3.54
C GLU A 212 11.06 9.50 -4.37
N GLY A 213 10.15 8.53 -4.41
CA GLY A 213 10.37 7.24 -5.07
C GLY A 213 11.40 6.30 -4.41
N SER A 214 11.90 6.60 -3.20
CA SER A 214 12.88 5.74 -2.53
C SER A 214 12.25 4.46 -1.96
N ALA A 215 12.57 3.31 -2.56
CA ALA A 215 12.18 1.98 -2.08
C ALA A 215 12.57 1.74 -0.60
N ASP A 216 13.80 2.13 -0.20
CA ASP A 216 14.26 2.09 1.19
C ASP A 216 13.27 2.79 2.15
N GLN A 217 12.83 4.01 1.78
CA GLN A 217 11.93 4.79 2.62
C GLN A 217 10.49 4.25 2.58
N ILE A 218 10.06 3.69 1.45
CA ILE A 218 8.75 3.02 1.31
C ILE A 218 8.70 1.79 2.22
N HIS A 219 9.71 0.92 2.17
CA HIS A 219 9.77 -0.31 2.98
C HIS A 219 9.89 0.00 4.48
N PHE A 220 10.75 0.97 4.85
CA PHE A 220 10.87 1.41 6.24
C PHE A 220 9.54 1.99 6.77
N ARG A 221 8.97 2.97 6.06
CA ARG A 221 7.74 3.66 6.48
C ARG A 221 6.52 2.75 6.46
N LEU A 222 6.46 1.73 5.59
CA LEU A 222 5.40 0.73 5.60
C LEU A 222 5.40 -0.06 6.91
N ALA A 223 6.56 -0.62 7.29
CA ALA A 223 6.67 -1.41 8.52
C ALA A 223 6.51 -0.53 9.78
N GLU A 224 7.08 0.67 9.78
CA GLU A 224 6.96 1.65 10.86
C GLU A 224 5.51 2.12 11.06
N SER A 225 4.83 2.54 9.98
CA SER A 225 3.44 2.99 10.06
C SER A 225 2.48 1.85 10.45
N GLN A 226 2.71 0.62 9.99
CA GLN A 226 1.94 -0.55 10.42
C GLN A 226 2.10 -0.79 11.93
N PHE A 227 3.30 -0.61 12.47
CA PHE A 227 3.56 -0.72 13.91
C PHE A 227 2.85 0.39 14.70
N TYR A 228 3.08 1.67 14.37
CA TYR A 228 2.49 2.79 15.13
C TYR A 228 0.97 2.91 14.97
N ARG A 229 0.39 2.49 13.84
CA ARG A 229 -1.06 2.52 13.62
C ARG A 229 -1.81 1.55 14.55
N LEU A 230 -1.17 0.47 14.98
CA LEU A 230 -1.83 -0.65 15.65
C LEU A 230 -1.29 -0.94 17.06
N ILE A 231 -0.15 -0.35 17.45
CA ILE A 231 0.33 -0.36 18.84
C ILE A 231 -0.69 0.34 19.75
N SER A 232 -1.24 -0.40 20.70
CA SER A 232 -2.34 0.07 21.54
C SER A 232 -2.32 -0.60 22.92
N GLY A 233 -2.44 0.22 23.96
CA GLY A 233 -2.35 -0.16 25.37
C GLY A 233 -1.68 0.93 26.21
N ALA A 234 -1.96 0.96 27.52
CA ALA A 234 -1.38 1.96 28.42
C ALA A 234 0.16 1.85 28.44
N GLY A 235 0.84 2.99 28.28
CA GLY A 235 2.30 3.06 28.22
C GLY A 235 2.95 2.56 26.93
N LEU A 236 2.25 1.84 26.04
CA LEU A 236 2.84 1.28 24.82
C LEU A 236 3.08 2.33 23.72
N SER A 237 2.47 3.51 23.84
CA SER A 237 2.72 4.66 22.96
C SER A 237 4.10 5.30 23.15
N THR A 238 4.90 4.84 24.12
CA THR A 238 6.30 5.26 24.29
C THR A 238 7.26 4.49 23.38
N PHE A 239 6.83 3.42 22.71
CA PHE A 239 7.74 2.69 21.82
C PHE A 239 8.08 3.48 20.55
N ARG A 240 9.30 3.27 20.06
CA ARG A 240 9.84 3.86 18.83
C ARG A 240 10.53 2.80 18.00
N VAL A 241 10.18 2.68 16.72
CA VAL A 241 10.89 1.88 15.73
C VAL A 241 12.25 2.54 15.44
N THR A 242 13.32 1.77 15.53
CA THR A 242 14.71 2.26 15.40
C THR A 242 15.39 1.75 14.12
N LYS A 243 15.01 0.56 13.66
CA LYS A 243 15.51 -0.09 12.45
C LYS A 243 14.44 -1.05 11.91
N VAL A 244 14.38 -1.18 10.59
CA VAL A 244 13.61 -2.22 9.90
C VAL A 244 14.58 -2.99 9.01
N GLU A 245 14.69 -4.29 9.19
CA GLU A 245 15.43 -5.14 8.25
C GLU A 245 14.42 -5.71 7.27
N TYR A 246 14.43 -5.24 6.02
CA TYR A 246 13.65 -5.86 4.95
C TYR A 246 14.33 -7.15 4.51
N VAL A 247 13.57 -8.25 4.47
CA VAL A 247 14.07 -9.61 4.31
C VAL A 247 13.60 -10.17 2.97
N VAL A 248 14.55 -10.59 2.15
CA VAL A 248 14.28 -11.25 0.86
C VAL A 248 14.84 -12.66 0.91
N THR A 249 13.93 -13.65 0.98
CA THR A 249 14.27 -15.08 0.82
C THR A 249 13.60 -15.58 -0.47
N PRO A 250 14.36 -15.79 -1.58
CA PRO A 250 13.78 -15.98 -2.91
C PRO A 250 12.84 -17.18 -3.01
N ASP A 251 13.16 -18.26 -2.33
CA ASP A 251 12.33 -19.46 -2.24
C ASP A 251 11.00 -19.18 -1.51
N HIS A 252 11.01 -18.46 -0.38
CA HIS A 252 9.79 -18.10 0.35
C HIS A 252 8.89 -17.21 -0.50
N VAL A 253 9.46 -16.21 -1.20
CA VAL A 253 8.72 -15.33 -2.11
C VAL A 253 8.06 -16.11 -3.25
N LYS A 254 8.76 -17.09 -3.85
CA LYS A 254 8.22 -17.98 -4.90
C LYS A 254 7.08 -18.85 -4.37
N ARG A 255 7.27 -19.50 -3.22
CA ARG A 255 6.26 -20.36 -2.58
C ARG A 255 5.02 -19.57 -2.15
N PHE A 256 5.19 -18.36 -1.60
CA PHE A 256 4.10 -17.46 -1.22
C PHE A 256 3.30 -16.94 -2.42
N LYS A 257 3.97 -16.51 -3.51
CA LYS A 257 3.28 -16.08 -4.74
C LYS A 257 2.44 -17.22 -5.33
N THR A 258 3.01 -18.42 -5.40
CA THR A 258 2.30 -19.63 -5.86
C THR A 258 1.07 -19.94 -4.99
N ALA A 259 1.19 -19.80 -3.66
CA ALA A 259 0.08 -19.99 -2.74
C ALA A 259 -1.01 -18.91 -2.92
N LYS A 260 -0.63 -17.64 -3.13
CA LYS A 260 -1.57 -16.53 -3.40
C LYS A 260 -2.36 -16.78 -4.69
N GLU A 261 -1.69 -17.17 -5.77
CA GLU A 261 -2.35 -17.49 -7.05
C GLU A 261 -3.31 -18.68 -6.93
N LYS A 262 -2.93 -19.72 -6.16
CA LYS A 262 -3.80 -20.85 -5.88
C LYS A 262 -5.05 -20.39 -5.11
N LEU A 263 -4.85 -19.63 -4.04
CA LEU A 263 -5.94 -19.13 -3.19
C LEU A 263 -6.89 -18.21 -3.97
N HIS A 264 -6.36 -17.36 -4.86
CA HIS A 264 -7.16 -16.55 -5.79
C HIS A 264 -8.04 -17.42 -6.69
N LYS A 265 -7.48 -18.48 -7.30
CA LYS A 265 -8.24 -19.40 -8.17
C LYS A 265 -9.32 -20.19 -7.40
N GLU A 266 -9.08 -20.49 -6.12
CA GLU A 266 -10.00 -21.29 -5.28
C GLU A 266 -11.06 -20.46 -4.54
N ARG A 267 -10.79 -19.17 -4.27
CA ARG A 267 -11.62 -18.31 -3.39
C ARG A 267 -12.01 -16.95 -3.98
N GLY A 268 -11.39 -16.50 -5.07
CA GLY A 268 -11.50 -15.14 -5.60
C GLY A 268 -10.51 -14.16 -4.96
N GLU A 269 -10.44 -12.95 -5.54
CA GLU A 269 -9.46 -11.91 -5.17
C GLU A 269 -9.56 -11.48 -3.70
N ASP A 270 -10.78 -11.20 -3.21
CA ASP A 270 -11.02 -10.67 -1.85
C ASP A 270 -10.40 -11.54 -0.73
N MET A 271 -10.39 -12.86 -0.91
CA MET A 271 -9.82 -13.82 0.04
C MET A 271 -8.34 -14.15 -0.24
N ALA A 272 -7.82 -13.80 -1.41
CA ALA A 272 -6.40 -13.93 -1.75
C ALA A 272 -5.57 -12.70 -1.34
N CYS A 273 -6.21 -11.61 -0.92
CA CYS A 273 -5.54 -10.46 -0.33
C CYS A 273 -4.75 -10.84 0.93
N SER A 274 -3.48 -10.43 0.97
CA SER A 274 -2.61 -10.65 2.12
C SER A 274 -2.76 -9.54 3.17
N VAL A 275 -2.83 -9.88 4.44
CA VAL A 275 -2.74 -8.93 5.56
C VAL A 275 -1.30 -8.78 6.04
N LEU A 276 -0.98 -7.65 6.68
CA LEU A 276 0.31 -7.41 7.34
C LEU A 276 0.18 -7.67 8.85
N ALA A 277 0.74 -8.77 9.33
CA ALA A 277 0.58 -9.20 10.72
C ALA A 277 1.91 -9.49 11.41
N PHE A 278 1.98 -9.14 12.70
CA PHE A 278 3.14 -9.32 13.56
C PHE A 278 3.19 -10.71 14.17
N HIS A 279 4.39 -11.29 14.23
CA HIS A 279 4.69 -12.52 14.94
C HIS A 279 5.78 -12.29 16.00
N GLY A 280 5.53 -12.80 17.21
CA GLY A 280 6.47 -12.77 18.32
C GLY A 280 7.04 -14.14 18.61
N THR A 281 8.36 -14.21 18.78
CA THR A 281 9.13 -15.43 19.08
C THR A 281 10.41 -15.07 19.85
N ASP A 282 11.06 -16.06 20.48
CA ASP A 282 12.44 -15.95 20.94
C ASP A 282 13.35 -15.40 19.82
N GLU A 283 14.21 -14.43 20.12
CA GLU A 283 15.09 -13.75 19.14
C GLU A 283 15.94 -14.71 18.30
N LYS A 284 16.47 -15.77 18.92
CA LYS A 284 17.26 -16.83 18.26
C LYS A 284 16.53 -17.52 17.09
N ASN A 285 15.19 -17.45 17.05
CA ASN A 285 14.38 -18.04 16.00
C ASN A 285 14.14 -17.08 14.82
N ILE A 286 14.35 -15.76 14.98
CA ILE A 286 14.03 -14.76 13.95
C ILE A 286 14.81 -15.07 12.66
N THR A 287 16.14 -15.19 12.76
CA THR A 287 16.99 -15.58 11.62
C THR A 287 16.58 -16.94 11.04
N LEU A 288 16.30 -17.94 11.89
CA LEU A 288 15.88 -19.27 11.44
C LEU A 288 14.57 -19.24 10.65
N ILE A 289 13.59 -18.41 11.05
CA ILE A 289 12.31 -18.25 10.35
C ILE A 289 12.51 -17.49 9.03
N CYS A 290 13.32 -16.44 9.02
CA CYS A 290 13.67 -15.71 7.80
C CYS A 290 14.39 -16.59 6.77
N GLU A 291 15.30 -17.46 7.20
CA GLU A 291 16.09 -18.35 6.34
C GLU A 291 15.33 -19.61 5.89
N LYS A 292 14.58 -20.26 6.79
CA LYS A 292 14.02 -21.60 6.56
C LYS A 292 12.49 -21.62 6.45
N GLY A 293 11.85 -20.51 6.79
CA GLY A 293 10.41 -20.32 6.78
C GLY A 293 9.78 -20.67 8.12
N PHE A 294 8.50 -20.34 8.22
CA PHE A 294 7.66 -20.87 9.30
C PHE A 294 7.41 -22.36 9.08
N LYS A 295 7.28 -23.11 10.19
CA LYS A 295 6.85 -24.51 10.19
C LYS A 295 5.45 -24.61 10.77
N VAL A 296 4.64 -25.51 10.22
CA VAL A 296 3.28 -25.80 10.72
C VAL A 296 3.18 -27.22 11.30
N PRO A 297 2.22 -27.50 12.21
CA PRO A 297 2.01 -28.83 12.77
C PRO A 297 1.73 -29.89 11.71
N GLY A 298 2.46 -31.01 11.80
CA GLY A 298 2.44 -32.09 10.80
C GLY A 298 3.71 -32.16 9.95
N GLU A 299 4.54 -31.12 9.94
CA GLU A 299 5.89 -31.20 9.36
C GLU A 299 6.82 -32.11 10.19
N SER A 300 7.63 -32.93 9.53
CA SER A 300 8.49 -33.92 10.18
C SER A 300 9.54 -33.28 11.10
N GLY A 301 9.59 -33.73 12.36
CA GLY A 301 10.57 -33.26 13.34
C GLY A 301 10.29 -31.86 13.90
N PHE A 302 9.05 -31.38 13.84
CA PHE A 302 8.63 -30.11 14.42
C PHE A 302 7.56 -30.29 15.51
N HIS A 303 7.80 -29.69 16.67
CA HIS A 303 6.85 -29.55 17.78
C HIS A 303 6.78 -28.07 18.17
N HIS A 304 5.57 -27.57 18.45
CA HIS A 304 5.42 -26.20 18.97
C HIS A 304 5.99 -26.08 20.39
N LYS A 305 6.53 -24.89 20.69
CA LYS A 305 7.02 -24.53 22.04
C LYS A 305 5.87 -24.14 22.99
N THR A 306 4.81 -23.56 22.44
CA THR A 306 3.57 -23.25 23.17
C THR A 306 2.77 -24.53 23.45
N ASP A 307 1.68 -24.39 24.20
CA ASP A 307 0.64 -25.42 24.24
C ASP A 307 0.10 -25.73 22.82
N THR A 308 -0.89 -26.62 22.74
CA THR A 308 -1.52 -27.02 21.47
C THR A 308 -2.20 -25.87 20.71
N GLY A 309 -2.21 -24.65 21.24
CA GLY A 309 -2.84 -23.47 20.65
C GLY A 309 -4.31 -23.42 21.00
N TRP A 310 -4.71 -22.37 21.73
CA TRP A 310 -6.09 -22.09 22.16
C TRP A 310 -7.14 -22.11 21.04
N TYR A 311 -6.74 -21.79 19.81
CA TYR A 311 -7.61 -21.67 18.63
C TYR A 311 -7.16 -22.59 17.50
N GLY A 312 -6.31 -23.58 17.81
CA GLY A 312 -5.85 -24.61 16.88
C GLY A 312 -4.33 -24.71 16.78
N ALA A 313 -3.88 -25.87 16.30
CA ALA A 313 -2.48 -26.17 16.10
C ALA A 313 -1.98 -25.54 14.79
N GLY A 314 -1.65 -24.25 14.83
CA GLY A 314 -1.09 -23.49 13.71
C GLY A 314 -0.14 -22.37 14.19
N VAL A 315 0.34 -21.56 13.25
CA VAL A 315 1.22 -20.41 13.56
C VAL A 315 0.38 -19.18 13.83
N TYR A 316 0.63 -18.53 14.96
CA TYR A 316 -0.12 -17.38 15.47
C TYR A 316 0.46 -16.05 14.97
N PHE A 317 -0.43 -15.17 14.53
CA PHE A 317 -0.15 -13.80 14.10
C PHE A 317 -1.15 -12.83 14.72
N SER A 318 -0.77 -11.56 14.85
CA SER A 318 -1.67 -10.48 15.25
C SER A 318 -1.36 -9.23 14.44
N GLU A 319 -2.37 -8.56 13.89
CA GLU A 319 -2.20 -7.23 13.30
C GLU A 319 -1.77 -6.19 14.36
N TYR A 320 -2.11 -6.42 15.63
CA TYR A 320 -1.73 -5.59 16.76
C TYR A 320 -0.36 -6.01 17.32
N PRO A 321 0.69 -5.16 17.28
CA PRO A 321 2.01 -5.51 17.81
C PRO A 321 1.96 -5.92 19.28
N SER A 322 1.12 -5.27 20.10
CA SER A 322 1.04 -5.47 21.55
C SER A 322 0.69 -6.90 21.98
N TYR A 323 -0.04 -7.65 21.14
CA TYR A 323 -0.31 -9.08 21.37
C TYR A 323 0.97 -9.90 21.15
N SER A 324 1.65 -9.66 20.03
CA SER A 324 2.89 -10.36 19.66
C SER A 324 4.08 -10.02 20.58
N MET A 325 4.12 -8.81 21.17
CA MET A 325 5.16 -8.39 22.14
C MET A 325 5.23 -9.28 23.39
N SER A 326 4.12 -9.89 23.82
CA SER A 326 4.14 -10.79 24.99
C SER A 326 4.97 -12.06 24.75
N TYR A 327 5.19 -12.44 23.49
CA TYR A 327 5.88 -13.67 23.08
C TYR A 327 7.37 -13.51 22.77
N ILE A 328 7.93 -12.28 22.81
CA ILE A 328 9.35 -12.03 22.49
C ILE A 328 10.28 -11.95 23.72
N SER A 329 9.78 -12.26 24.92
CA SER A 329 10.49 -12.41 26.21
C SER A 329 11.91 -11.80 26.29
N GLY A 330 11.99 -10.46 26.41
CA GLY A 330 13.26 -9.76 26.64
C GLY A 330 14.08 -9.47 25.38
N SER A 331 13.44 -9.49 24.21
CA SER A 331 13.93 -8.91 22.96
C SER A 331 13.16 -7.64 22.61
N THR A 332 13.68 -6.89 21.65
CA THR A 332 13.20 -5.62 21.09
C THR A 332 12.79 -5.76 19.62
N LYS A 333 12.53 -6.99 19.16
CA LYS A 333 12.40 -7.36 17.75
C LYS A 333 11.11 -8.13 17.49
N LEU A 334 10.32 -7.71 16.50
CA LEU A 334 9.13 -8.42 16.00
C LEU A 334 9.31 -8.78 14.52
N LEU A 335 8.78 -9.93 14.11
CA LEU A 335 8.60 -10.22 12.68
C LEU A 335 7.31 -9.57 12.19
N LEU A 336 7.36 -8.86 11.07
CA LEU A 336 6.18 -8.40 10.34
C LEU A 336 6.10 -9.16 9.01
N CYS A 337 4.99 -9.88 8.83
CA CYS A 337 4.81 -10.85 7.75
C CYS A 337 3.64 -10.45 6.86
N GLN A 338 3.74 -10.73 5.56
CA GLN A 338 2.55 -10.89 4.73
C GLN A 338 1.94 -12.27 5.01
N VAL A 339 0.63 -12.29 5.25
CA VAL A 339 -0.11 -13.49 5.62
C VAL A 339 -1.34 -13.62 4.74
N LEU A 340 -1.61 -14.82 4.19
CA LEU A 340 -2.80 -15.13 3.40
C LEU A 340 -3.87 -15.79 4.29
N PRO A 341 -4.87 -15.04 4.78
CA PRO A 341 -5.91 -15.59 5.65
C PRO A 341 -6.89 -16.51 4.91
N GLY A 342 -7.15 -16.27 3.62
CA GLY A 342 -8.17 -17.02 2.87
C GLY A 342 -9.55 -16.90 3.50
N LYS A 343 -10.33 -17.98 3.43
CA LYS A 343 -11.59 -18.11 4.13
C LYS A 343 -11.34 -18.40 5.62
N VAL A 344 -11.56 -17.40 6.46
CA VAL A 344 -11.31 -17.45 7.91
C VAL A 344 -12.43 -18.15 8.68
N TYR A 345 -12.08 -19.13 9.53
CA TYR A 345 -12.99 -19.70 10.52
C TYR A 345 -12.96 -18.86 11.81
N ASN A 346 -14.08 -18.21 12.15
CA ASN A 346 -14.20 -17.50 13.42
C ASN A 346 -14.47 -18.52 14.53
N CYS A 347 -13.54 -18.66 15.47
CA CYS A 347 -13.69 -19.61 16.57
C CYS A 347 -14.82 -19.16 17.51
N PRO A 348 -15.76 -20.03 17.90
CA PRO A 348 -16.81 -19.69 18.87
C PRO A 348 -16.28 -19.60 20.32
N GLY A 349 -15.07 -20.10 20.56
CA GLY A 349 -14.41 -20.17 21.86
C GLY A 349 -13.07 -20.86 21.73
N LEU A 350 -12.56 -21.41 22.84
CA LEU A 350 -11.34 -22.22 22.84
C LEU A 350 -11.58 -23.57 22.13
N ILE A 351 -10.68 -23.92 21.21
CA ILE A 351 -10.70 -25.16 20.43
C ILE A 351 -9.30 -25.82 20.45
N HIS A 352 -8.70 -25.92 21.64
CA HIS A 352 -7.33 -26.37 21.92
C HIS A 352 -6.83 -27.46 20.95
N GLY A 353 -5.76 -27.17 20.20
CA GLY A 353 -5.13 -28.17 19.33
C GLY A 353 -5.91 -28.60 18.09
N ALA A 354 -7.06 -27.99 17.82
CA ALA A 354 -7.84 -28.28 16.62
C ALA A 354 -6.99 -28.13 15.34
N LYS A 355 -7.19 -29.07 14.42
CA LYS A 355 -6.74 -28.94 13.03
C LYS A 355 -7.55 -27.85 12.33
N LEU A 356 -7.06 -27.40 11.17
CA LEU A 356 -7.79 -26.53 10.26
C LEU A 356 -9.23 -27.04 10.01
N GLN A 357 -10.23 -26.18 10.22
CA GLN A 357 -11.63 -26.52 9.99
C GLN A 357 -11.91 -26.77 8.51
N LYS A 358 -12.69 -27.83 8.23
CA LYS A 358 -12.96 -28.28 6.86
C LYS A 358 -13.60 -27.16 6.03
N GLY A 359 -12.96 -26.82 4.90
CA GLY A 359 -13.45 -25.82 3.96
C GLY A 359 -13.04 -24.38 4.30
N TYR A 360 -12.23 -24.16 5.33
CA TYR A 360 -11.57 -22.90 5.70
C TYR A 360 -10.06 -22.99 5.47
N ASP A 361 -9.37 -21.84 5.49
CA ASP A 361 -7.94 -21.72 5.17
C ASP A 361 -7.10 -21.20 6.38
N SER A 362 -7.76 -20.57 7.35
CA SER A 362 -7.19 -20.08 8.62
C SER A 362 -8.24 -20.04 9.72
N HIS A 363 -7.82 -19.85 10.98
CA HIS A 363 -8.73 -19.57 12.10
C HIS A 363 -8.50 -18.15 12.65
N MET A 364 -9.54 -17.57 13.25
CA MET A 364 -9.50 -16.30 13.99
C MET A 364 -10.07 -16.49 15.40
N SER A 365 -9.38 -15.93 16.38
CA SER A 365 -9.81 -15.83 17.78
C SER A 365 -11.16 -15.10 17.94
N PRO A 366 -11.95 -15.38 18.99
CA PRO A 366 -13.21 -14.68 19.25
C PRO A 366 -13.06 -13.16 19.39
N CYS A 367 -11.92 -12.69 19.91
CA CYS A 367 -11.61 -11.27 20.07
C CYS A 367 -11.11 -10.59 18.77
N LYS A 368 -10.91 -11.36 17.69
CA LYS A 368 -10.41 -10.91 16.37
C LYS A 368 -9.02 -10.28 16.38
N LYS A 369 -8.12 -10.74 17.25
CA LYS A 369 -6.75 -10.21 17.37
C LYS A 369 -5.66 -11.23 17.07
N GLU A 370 -5.96 -12.50 17.24
CA GLU A 370 -5.08 -13.62 16.88
C GLU A 370 -5.63 -14.33 15.65
N LEU A 371 -4.82 -14.38 14.59
CA LEU A 371 -5.02 -15.09 13.31
C LEU A 371 -4.09 -16.31 13.30
N ILE A 372 -4.62 -17.49 13.01
CA ILE A 372 -3.90 -18.77 13.09
C ILE A 372 -3.83 -19.41 11.71
N ILE A 373 -2.61 -19.65 11.24
CA ILE A 373 -2.30 -20.11 9.88
C ILE A 373 -1.78 -21.55 9.92
N PHE A 374 -2.32 -22.39 9.04
CA PHE A 374 -2.06 -23.84 9.00
C PHE A 374 -1.24 -24.29 7.77
N ASN A 375 -0.88 -23.36 6.88
CA ASN A 375 -0.03 -23.60 5.72
C ASN A 375 1.18 -22.68 5.78
N SER A 376 2.39 -23.23 5.87
CA SER A 376 3.63 -22.44 5.91
C SER A 376 3.85 -21.58 4.66
N HIS A 377 3.30 -21.97 3.50
CA HIS A 377 3.35 -21.17 2.27
C HIS A 377 2.35 -19.99 2.24
N HIS A 378 1.43 -19.89 3.20
CA HIS A 378 0.57 -18.72 3.37
C HIS A 378 1.24 -17.59 4.17
N ILE A 379 2.53 -17.73 4.49
CA ILE A 379 3.28 -16.79 5.33
C ILE A 379 4.57 -16.40 4.62
N LEU A 380 4.80 -15.10 4.49
CA LEU A 380 6.06 -14.53 4.03
C LEU A 380 6.61 -13.59 5.12
N PRO A 381 7.72 -13.94 5.80
CA PRO A 381 8.40 -13.01 6.69
C PRO A 381 9.07 -11.91 5.84
N CYS A 382 8.50 -10.69 5.89
CA CYS A 382 8.96 -9.57 5.06
C CYS A 382 9.92 -8.65 5.82
N TYR A 383 9.71 -8.43 7.12
CA TYR A 383 10.51 -7.49 7.90
C TYR A 383 10.83 -7.99 9.30
N VAL A 384 12.03 -7.66 9.80
CA VAL A 384 12.30 -7.62 11.24
C VAL A 384 12.20 -6.16 11.70
N VAL A 385 11.24 -5.86 12.57
CA VAL A 385 10.99 -4.53 13.13
C VAL A 385 11.68 -4.44 14.49
N HIS A 386 12.67 -3.56 14.61
CA HIS A 386 13.42 -3.29 15.84
C HIS A 386 12.83 -2.04 16.49
N TYR A 387 12.49 -2.11 17.78
CA TYR A 387 11.87 -0.99 18.50
C TYR A 387 12.39 -0.88 19.93
N THR A 388 12.45 0.34 20.47
CA THR A 388 12.89 0.63 21.84
C THR A 388 11.84 1.43 22.60
N SER A 389 11.95 1.49 23.94
CA SER A 389 11.17 2.44 24.74
C SER A 389 11.80 3.82 24.63
N ALA A 390 11.09 4.80 24.08
CA ALA A 390 11.55 6.18 24.00
C ALA A 390 11.31 6.93 25.32
N SER A 391 12.40 7.39 25.93
CA SER A 391 12.40 8.32 27.08
C SER A 391 12.71 9.76 26.67
N SER A 392 13.13 10.00 25.42
CA SER A 392 13.63 11.29 24.93
C SER A 392 13.14 11.64 23.52
N GLU A 393 13.34 12.89 23.13
CA GLU A 393 13.13 13.36 21.75
C GLU A 393 13.91 12.51 20.73
N PHE A 394 13.38 12.46 19.49
CA PHE A 394 14.00 11.70 18.42
C PHE A 394 15.12 12.49 17.73
N LYS A 395 16.30 11.88 17.60
CA LYS A 395 17.45 12.44 16.88
C LYS A 395 17.77 11.57 15.67
N TYR A 396 17.70 12.15 14.47
CA TYR A 396 18.15 11.48 13.24
C TYR A 396 19.67 11.26 13.29
N LYS A 397 20.11 10.01 13.11
CA LYS A 397 21.53 9.64 13.04
C LYS A 397 22.03 9.88 11.60
N LYS A 398 23.24 10.42 11.43
CA LYS A 398 23.83 10.67 10.09
C LYS A 398 24.20 9.36 9.42
N PHE A 399 23.34 8.87 8.52
CA PHE A 399 23.56 7.59 7.84
C PHE A 399 24.46 7.76 6.60
N THR A 400 25.77 7.60 6.80
CA THR A 400 26.75 7.69 5.70
C THR A 400 26.72 6.46 4.80
N ARG A 401 27.26 6.57 3.58
CA ARG A 401 27.46 5.44 2.64
C ARG A 401 28.29 4.31 3.25
N GLU A 402 29.20 4.65 4.16
CA GLU A 402 29.96 3.67 4.95
C GLU A 402 29.10 3.02 6.04
N THR A 403 28.18 3.76 6.65
CA THR A 403 27.21 3.22 7.63
C THR A 403 26.31 2.16 6.99
N LYS A 404 25.77 2.42 5.78
CA LYS A 404 25.04 1.38 5.01
C LYS A 404 25.87 0.10 4.80
N ARG A 405 27.15 0.23 4.39
CA ARG A 405 28.08 -0.90 4.25
C ARG A 405 28.40 -1.61 5.58
N LYS A 406 28.49 -0.87 6.69
CA LYS A 406 28.74 -1.43 8.05
C LYS A 406 27.55 -2.27 8.51
N TYR A 407 26.30 -1.81 8.34
CA TYR A 407 25.11 -2.58 8.72
C TYR A 407 24.94 -3.88 7.90
N ALA A 408 25.21 -3.85 6.59
CA ALA A 408 25.19 -5.06 5.77
C ALA A 408 26.21 -6.11 6.26
N LYS A 409 27.39 -5.66 6.71
CA LYS A 409 28.48 -6.54 7.15
C LYS A 409 28.31 -7.08 8.58
N ALA A 410 27.65 -6.33 9.46
CA ALA A 410 27.36 -6.78 10.83
C ALA A 410 26.41 -8.00 10.91
N PHE A 411 25.71 -8.31 9.80
CA PHE A 411 24.87 -9.51 9.67
C PHE A 411 25.65 -10.74 9.17
N GLU A 412 26.85 -10.58 8.58
CA GLU A 412 27.68 -11.69 8.09
C GLU A 412 28.44 -12.41 9.22
N THR A 413 28.80 -11.72 10.32
CA THR A 413 29.51 -12.34 11.45
C THR A 413 28.57 -13.20 12.29
N SER A 414 28.37 -14.45 11.85
CA SER A 414 27.67 -15.48 12.62
C SER A 414 28.28 -15.66 14.02
N SER A 415 27.50 -16.18 14.98
CA SER A 415 28.00 -16.52 16.32
C SER A 415 29.26 -17.41 16.29
N GLU A 416 29.39 -18.24 15.25
CA GLU A 416 30.54 -19.13 15.08
C GLU A 416 31.79 -18.40 14.55
N GLU A 417 31.63 -17.41 13.66
CA GLU A 417 32.75 -16.55 13.24
C GLU A 417 33.26 -15.68 14.40
N LEU A 418 32.37 -15.16 15.26
CA LEU A 418 32.80 -14.40 16.44
C LEU A 418 33.63 -15.27 17.41
N LYS A 419 33.26 -16.54 17.63
CA LYS A 419 34.07 -17.50 18.41
C LYS A 419 35.44 -17.75 17.77
N LYS A 420 35.51 -17.90 16.44
CA LYS A 420 36.78 -18.04 15.71
C LYS A 420 37.66 -16.79 15.86
N LYS A 421 37.09 -15.58 15.70
CA LYS A 421 37.77 -14.29 15.91
C LYS A 421 38.32 -14.19 17.33
N ARG A 422 37.50 -14.44 18.36
CA ARG A 422 37.94 -14.51 19.77
C ARG A 422 39.12 -15.45 19.93
N THR A 423 39.00 -16.69 19.47
CA THR A 423 40.05 -17.72 19.61
C THR A 423 41.37 -17.29 18.96
N LYS A 424 41.31 -16.65 17.78
CA LYS A 424 42.50 -16.10 17.10
C LYS A 424 43.10 -14.92 17.88
N ALA A 425 42.28 -13.99 18.37
CA ALA A 425 42.75 -12.83 19.15
C ALA A 425 43.44 -13.26 20.46
N PHE A 426 42.87 -14.23 21.19
CA PHE A 426 43.52 -14.81 22.38
C PHE A 426 44.86 -15.47 22.09
N LYS A 427 45.04 -16.06 20.90
CA LYS A 427 46.31 -16.66 20.45
C LYS A 427 47.31 -15.67 19.83
N ALA A 428 46.89 -14.43 19.52
CA ALA A 428 47.78 -13.44 18.89
C ALA A 428 49.00 -13.10 19.77
N PRO A 429 50.17 -12.78 19.20
CA PRO A 429 51.32 -12.31 19.98
C PRO A 429 51.02 -10.96 20.65
N LYS A 430 51.69 -10.67 21.78
CA LYS A 430 51.55 -9.37 22.49
C LYS A 430 51.79 -8.20 21.54
N SER A 431 51.05 -7.12 21.72
CA SER A 431 51.22 -5.88 20.95
C SER A 431 50.82 -4.66 21.80
N ASN A 432 51.09 -3.46 21.31
CA ASN A 432 50.68 -2.20 21.91
C ASN A 432 49.36 -1.65 21.37
N VAL A 433 48.57 -2.48 20.66
CA VAL A 433 47.45 -2.00 19.86
C VAL A 433 46.32 -1.39 20.69
N LEU A 434 46.10 -1.81 21.93
CA LEU A 434 45.08 -1.22 22.81
C LEU A 434 45.63 -0.13 23.73
N ASN A 435 46.88 0.33 23.51
CA ASN A 435 47.48 1.40 24.33
C ASN A 435 46.60 2.67 24.33
N GLY A 436 46.45 3.27 25.50
CA GLY A 436 45.55 4.40 25.73
C GLY A 436 44.06 4.06 25.90
N LEU A 437 43.61 2.85 25.54
CA LEU A 437 42.20 2.45 25.73
C LEU A 437 41.97 1.93 27.17
N THR A 438 41.08 2.62 27.89
CA THR A 438 40.57 2.16 29.19
C THR A 438 39.22 1.50 29.01
N VAL A 439 39.14 0.19 29.23
CA VAL A 439 38.00 -0.66 28.83
C VAL A 439 37.13 -1.05 30.02
N LYS A 440 35.82 -0.81 29.93
CA LYS A 440 34.82 -1.40 30.82
C LYS A 440 34.09 -2.54 30.10
N TYR A 441 34.31 -3.77 30.55
CA TYR A 441 33.64 -4.95 30.01
C TYR A 441 32.27 -5.15 30.66
N ILE A 442 31.26 -5.44 29.84
CA ILE A 442 29.88 -5.74 30.24
C ILE A 442 29.50 -7.10 29.65
N GLY A 443 29.75 -8.17 30.38
CA GLY A 443 29.49 -9.54 29.93
C GLY A 443 29.37 -10.55 31.07
N PRO A 444 29.48 -11.86 30.80
CA PRO A 444 29.43 -12.90 31.83
C PRO A 444 30.59 -12.76 32.83
N LYS A 445 30.28 -12.79 34.14
CA LYS A 445 31.30 -12.72 35.22
C LYS A 445 32.35 -13.84 35.12
N SER A 446 31.97 -15.00 34.59
CA SER A 446 32.86 -16.14 34.30
C SER A 446 33.96 -15.80 33.28
N GLU A 447 33.72 -14.82 32.41
CA GLU A 447 34.59 -14.50 31.27
C GLU A 447 35.34 -13.18 31.47
N GLU A 448 34.86 -12.30 32.36
CA GLU A 448 35.46 -11.01 32.69
C GLU A 448 36.97 -11.10 32.98
N THR A 449 37.42 -12.09 33.76
CA THR A 449 38.84 -12.28 34.10
C THR A 449 39.67 -12.66 32.87
N GLU A 450 39.14 -13.48 31.97
CA GLU A 450 39.83 -13.89 30.74
C GLU A 450 39.90 -12.72 29.75
N PHE A 451 38.77 -12.02 29.58
CA PHE A 451 38.67 -10.82 28.74
C PHE A 451 39.66 -9.73 29.15
N TYR A 452 39.76 -9.43 30.45
CA TYR A 452 40.74 -8.43 30.90
C TYR A 452 42.19 -8.89 30.77
N LYS A 453 42.50 -10.18 30.84
CA LYS A 453 43.84 -10.68 30.48
C LYS A 453 44.16 -10.39 29.01
N LEU A 454 43.20 -10.49 28.10
CA LEU A 454 43.38 -10.08 26.69
C LEU A 454 43.66 -8.57 26.57
N VAL A 455 42.85 -7.73 27.22
CA VAL A 455 43.01 -6.26 27.19
C VAL A 455 44.42 -5.86 27.64
N MET A 456 44.85 -6.33 28.82
CA MET A 456 46.17 -6.01 29.38
C MET A 456 47.33 -6.60 28.55
N LYS A 457 47.16 -7.80 27.99
CA LYS A 457 48.15 -8.45 27.09
C LYS A 457 48.47 -7.60 25.86
N HIS A 458 47.52 -6.76 25.43
CA HIS A 458 47.63 -5.86 24.28
C HIS A 458 47.76 -4.37 24.67
N MET A 459 48.21 -4.10 25.91
CA MET A 459 48.48 -2.78 26.50
C MET A 459 47.28 -1.87 26.72
N GLY A 460 46.05 -2.39 26.70
CA GLY A 460 44.87 -1.67 27.20
C GLY A 460 44.78 -1.75 28.72
N THR A 461 43.93 -0.90 29.31
CA THR A 461 43.74 -0.78 30.77
C THR A 461 42.35 -1.25 31.20
N LYS A 462 42.24 -1.95 32.33
CA LYS A 462 40.93 -2.28 32.95
C LYS A 462 40.31 -1.06 33.64
N ALA A 463 39.08 -0.71 33.27
CA ALA A 463 38.25 0.21 34.05
C ALA A 463 37.67 -0.49 35.30
N ALA A 464 37.99 0.02 36.50
CA ALA A 464 37.35 -0.42 37.74
C ALA A 464 35.87 -0.01 37.77
N ASN A 465 35.60 1.29 37.62
CA ASN A 465 34.25 1.88 37.60
C ASN A 465 33.91 2.45 36.21
N TYR A 466 32.63 2.73 35.99
CA TYR A 466 32.19 3.49 34.81
C TYR A 466 32.62 4.97 34.91
N ASN A 467 32.99 5.55 33.77
CA ASN A 467 33.32 6.95 33.54
C ASN A 467 33.15 7.21 32.03
N THR A 468 32.87 8.46 31.63
CA THR A 468 32.66 8.85 30.23
C THR A 468 33.89 8.67 29.34
N ASN A 469 35.09 8.67 29.93
CA ASN A 469 36.37 8.42 29.23
C ASN A 469 36.65 6.92 28.97
N ASN A 470 35.77 6.01 29.38
CA ASN A 470 35.96 4.57 29.19
C ASN A 470 35.34 4.10 27.86
N LEU A 471 36.06 3.25 27.13
CA LEU A 471 35.44 2.43 26.08
C LEU A 471 34.59 1.33 26.73
N ILE A 472 33.29 1.31 26.45
CA ILE A 472 32.39 0.29 26.97
C ILE A 472 32.32 -0.85 25.96
N VAL A 473 32.72 -2.06 26.35
CA VAL A 473 32.67 -3.24 25.50
C VAL A 473 31.64 -4.22 26.07
N ALA A 474 30.56 -4.43 25.35
CA ALA A 474 29.43 -5.23 25.79
C ALA A 474 29.29 -6.53 24.99
N HIS A 475 29.02 -7.62 25.71
CA HIS A 475 28.76 -8.93 25.14
C HIS A 475 27.36 -8.97 24.50
N LYS A 476 27.28 -9.35 23.22
CA LYS A 476 26.09 -9.21 22.34
C LYS A 476 24.77 -9.72 22.96
N ALA A 477 24.83 -10.76 23.79
CA ALA A 477 23.65 -11.39 24.41
C ALA A 477 23.16 -10.81 25.75
N ARG A 478 23.77 -9.76 26.31
CA ARG A 478 23.33 -9.16 27.59
C ARG A 478 23.60 -7.66 27.63
N ASN A 479 22.58 -6.84 27.38
CA ASN A 479 22.81 -5.39 27.46
C ASN A 479 21.61 -4.49 27.82
N GLU A 480 20.38 -4.78 27.38
CA GLU A 480 19.24 -3.84 27.45
C GLU A 480 18.88 -3.31 28.86
N LYS A 481 19.19 -4.07 29.91
CA LYS A 481 18.88 -3.73 31.32
C LYS A 481 20.11 -3.33 32.14
N ASN A 482 21.28 -3.13 31.51
CA ASN A 482 22.50 -2.77 32.25
C ASN A 482 22.59 -1.26 32.46
N LYS A 483 22.51 -0.82 33.72
CA LYS A 483 22.60 0.60 34.12
C LYS A 483 23.84 1.32 33.59
N VAL A 484 24.99 0.62 33.47
CA VAL A 484 26.22 1.23 32.94
C VAL A 484 26.10 1.54 31.45
N VAL A 485 25.43 0.67 30.68
CA VAL A 485 25.25 0.89 29.24
C VAL A 485 24.13 1.88 28.96
N GLN A 486 23.05 1.85 29.74
CA GLN A 486 22.02 2.90 29.70
C GLN A 486 22.65 4.27 29.98
N SER A 487 23.41 4.40 31.08
CA SER A 487 24.11 5.66 31.42
C SER A 487 25.18 6.07 30.40
N ALA A 488 25.87 5.12 29.75
CA ALA A 488 26.81 5.43 28.67
C ALA A 488 26.10 5.96 27.43
N MET A 489 24.98 5.35 27.03
CA MET A 489 24.16 5.79 25.91
C MET A 489 23.50 7.15 26.16
N GLU A 490 23.00 7.40 27.37
CA GLU A 490 22.46 8.71 27.79
C GLU A 490 23.50 9.84 27.73
N GLN A 491 24.80 9.49 27.77
CA GLN A 491 25.93 10.42 27.79
C GLN A 491 26.73 10.43 26.47
N ASP A 492 26.19 9.82 25.40
CA ASP A 492 26.84 9.67 24.09
C ASP A 492 28.26 9.03 24.17
N VAL A 493 28.48 8.11 25.12
CA VAL A 493 29.75 7.37 25.33
C VAL A 493 29.74 6.01 24.59
N PRO A 494 30.61 5.79 23.58
CA PRO A 494 30.57 4.61 22.70
C PRO A 494 30.52 3.25 23.43
N VAL A 495 29.45 2.50 23.14
CA VAL A 495 29.29 1.10 23.54
C VAL A 495 29.50 0.21 22.31
N VAL A 496 30.60 -0.54 22.28
CA VAL A 496 30.95 -1.46 21.19
C VAL A 496 30.76 -2.92 21.60
N THR A 497 30.69 -3.80 20.61
CA THR A 497 30.76 -5.25 20.77
C THR A 497 32.21 -5.72 20.96
N GLU A 498 32.38 -6.93 21.49
CA GLU A 498 33.68 -7.57 21.70
C GLU A 498 34.50 -7.74 20.41
N GLU A 499 33.82 -7.81 19.25
CA GLU A 499 34.42 -7.90 17.92
C GLU A 499 35.38 -6.74 17.63
N TYR A 500 35.14 -5.55 18.19
CA TYR A 500 36.03 -4.39 18.08
C TYR A 500 37.46 -4.73 18.52
N LEU A 501 37.61 -5.29 19.73
CA LEU A 501 38.93 -5.59 20.27
C LEU A 501 39.57 -6.76 19.53
N PHE A 502 38.79 -7.76 19.14
CA PHE A 502 39.31 -8.90 18.38
C PHE A 502 39.86 -8.44 17.02
N ASP A 503 39.13 -7.60 16.28
CA ASP A 503 39.59 -7.12 14.98
C ASP A 503 40.73 -6.10 15.11
N CYS A 504 40.75 -5.25 16.15
CA CYS A 504 41.92 -4.41 16.46
C CYS A 504 43.18 -5.26 16.67
N ILE A 505 43.08 -6.32 17.49
CA ILE A 505 44.19 -7.23 17.81
C ILE A 505 44.66 -7.98 16.55
N LEU A 506 43.74 -8.51 15.75
CA LEU A 506 44.06 -9.28 14.54
C LEU A 506 44.64 -8.40 13.42
N GLN A 507 44.18 -7.15 13.29
CA GLN A 507 44.69 -6.19 12.30
C GLN A 507 45.89 -5.37 12.80
N LYS A 508 46.27 -5.51 14.08
CA LYS A 508 47.39 -4.79 14.74
C LYS A 508 47.28 -3.26 14.67
N LYS A 509 46.08 -2.70 14.56
CA LYS A 509 45.80 -1.26 14.60
C LYS A 509 44.54 -0.98 15.40
N GLN A 510 44.44 0.20 16.02
CA GLN A 510 43.15 0.68 16.50
C GLN A 510 42.26 0.95 15.27
N LEU A 511 41.01 0.56 15.39
CA LEU A 511 40.01 0.72 14.35
C LEU A 511 39.05 1.82 14.78
N GLU A 512 38.30 2.37 13.83
CA GLU A 512 37.13 3.17 14.19
C GLU A 512 36.17 2.33 15.03
N GLN A 513 35.56 2.95 16.04
CA GLN A 513 34.64 2.27 16.97
C GLN A 513 33.24 2.11 16.36
N GLU A 514 32.84 3.05 15.49
CA GLU A 514 31.53 3.07 14.81
C GLU A 514 31.06 1.73 14.19
N PRO A 515 31.91 0.96 13.46
CA PRO A 515 31.49 -0.29 12.83
C PRO A 515 31.11 -1.39 13.83
N TYR A 516 31.50 -1.24 15.08
CA TYR A 516 31.37 -2.27 16.12
C TYR A 516 30.41 -1.84 17.22
N LEU A 517 29.78 -0.66 17.10
CA LEU A 517 28.78 -0.17 18.04
C LEU A 517 27.71 -1.24 18.29
N HIS A 518 27.41 -1.49 19.56
CA HIS A 518 26.43 -2.47 19.98
C HIS A 518 25.05 -2.08 19.42
N GLU A 519 24.19 -3.06 19.12
CA GLU A 519 22.87 -2.81 18.48
C GLU A 519 22.00 -1.79 19.25
N LEU A 520 22.24 -1.61 20.57
CA LEU A 520 21.58 -0.63 21.42
C LEU A 520 22.12 0.79 21.27
N TYR A 521 23.38 0.96 20.91
CA TYR A 521 23.90 2.27 20.48
C TYR A 521 23.23 2.72 19.16
N GLY A 522 22.60 1.79 18.45
CA GLY A 522 21.67 2.03 17.35
C GLY A 522 20.26 2.47 17.77
N SER A 523 19.83 2.24 19.02
CA SER A 523 18.49 2.62 19.53
C SER A 523 18.30 4.11 19.81
#